data_AF-A0A7C2W3I6-F1
#
_entry.id   AF-A0A7C2W3I6-F1
#
_cell.length_a   1.000
_cell.length_b   1.000
_cell.length_c   1.000
_cell.angle_alpha   90.00
_cell.angle_beta   90.00
_cell.angle_gamma   90.00
#
_symmetry.space_group_name_H-M   'P 1'
#
loop_
_entity.id
_entity.type
_entity.pdbx_description
1 polymer ?
#
loop_
_entity_poly.entity_id
_entity_poly.type
_entity_poly.pdbx_seq_one_letter_code
_entity_poly.pdbx_strand_id
1 'polypeptide(L)' 'MAAKIHYEADAPIDALRGKKVAVIGYGSQGHAHSQNLRDSGIEVGVAELKGTPNYQLAMEHGFTPTDIKTA' A
#
# COMPACT_ATOMS: atom_id res chain seq x y z
N MET A 1 -9.76 28.58 -16.27
CA MET A 1 -9.84 28.54 -14.80
C MET A 1 -8.57 27.90 -14.26
N ALA A 2 -8.03 28.38 -13.14
CA ALA A 2 -6.88 27.75 -12.49
C ALA A 2 -7.29 26.43 -11.82
N ALA A 3 -6.41 25.43 -11.83
CA ALA A 3 -6.64 24.17 -11.14
C ALA A 3 -6.62 24.36 -9.62
N LYS A 4 -7.49 23.64 -8.90
CA LYS A 4 -7.44 23.59 -7.44
C LYS A 4 -6.31 22.66 -7.02
N ILE A 5 -5.40 23.15 -6.17
CA ILE A 5 -4.31 22.37 -5.58
C ILE A 5 -4.73 21.95 -4.17
N HIS A 6 -4.51 20.68 -3.84
CA HIS A 6 -4.82 20.11 -2.54
C HIS A 6 -3.54 19.86 -1.74
N TYR A 7 -3.60 20.10 -0.45
CA TYR A 7 -2.53 19.84 0.51
C TYR A 7 -2.98 18.87 1.60
N GLU A 8 -2.11 18.55 2.55
CA GLU A 8 -2.39 17.60 3.63
C GLU A 8 -3.66 17.94 4.42
N ALA A 9 -3.90 19.23 4.70
CA ALA A 9 -5.10 19.68 5.41
C ALA A 9 -6.41 19.44 4.63
N ASP A 10 -6.35 19.29 3.31
CA ASP A 10 -7.51 19.00 2.46
C ASP A 10 -7.79 17.50 2.32
N ALA A 11 -6.85 16.64 2.72
CA ALA A 11 -6.90 15.19 2.55
C ALA A 11 -6.46 14.44 3.82
N PRO A 12 -7.19 14.59 4.94
CA PRO A 12 -6.84 13.92 6.19
C PRO A 12 -6.89 12.39 6.04
N ILE A 13 -5.90 11.71 6.60
CA ILE A 13 -5.78 10.24 6.55
C ILE A 13 -6.87 9.51 7.34
N ASP A 14 -7.66 10.23 8.13
CA ASP A 14 -8.69 9.69 9.03
C ASP A 14 -9.69 8.77 8.34
N ALA A 15 -9.99 9.00 7.06
CA ALA A 15 -10.89 8.13 6.29
C ALA A 15 -10.36 6.69 6.14
N LEU A 16 -9.05 6.49 6.26
CA LEU A 16 -8.39 5.18 6.16
C LEU A 16 -8.05 4.58 7.54
N ARG A 17 -8.12 5.35 8.62
CA ARG A 17 -7.80 4.84 9.97
C ARG A 17 -8.75 3.70 10.37
N GLY A 18 -8.18 2.64 10.94
CA GLY A 18 -8.92 1.43 11.33
C GLY A 18 -9.41 0.57 10.16
N LYS A 19 -9.07 0.93 8.91
CA LYS A 19 -9.29 0.08 7.74
C LYS A 19 -7.99 -0.65 7.38
N LYS A 20 -8.15 -1.86 6.85
CA LYS A 20 -7.08 -2.58 6.16
C LYS A 20 -7.13 -2.25 4.66
N VAL A 21 -5.99 -1.90 4.07
CA VAL A 21 -5.86 -1.63 2.64
C VAL A 21 -5.12 -2.78 1.98
N ALA A 22 -5.75 -3.43 1.00
CA ALA A 22 -5.11 -4.45 0.18
C ALA A 22 -4.48 -3.81 -1.08
N VAL A 23 -3.18 -4.04 -1.27
CA VAL A 23 -2.44 -3.63 -2.47
C VAL A 23 -2.17 -4.86 -3.33
N ILE A 24 -2.72 -4.87 -4.55
CA ILE A 24 -2.56 -5.98 -5.49
C ILE A 24 -1.41 -5.66 -6.44
N GLY A 25 -0.32 -6.41 -6.30
CA GLY A 25 0.93 -6.24 -7.02
C GLY A 25 1.92 -5.34 -6.29
N TYR A 26 3.19 -5.73 -6.32
CA TYR A 26 4.30 -5.05 -5.65
C TYR A 26 5.36 -4.56 -6.65
N GLY A 27 4.91 -4.03 -7.80
CA GLY A 27 5.75 -3.27 -8.72
C GLY A 27 6.10 -1.88 -8.17
N SER A 28 6.60 -0.96 -9.00
CA SER A 28 7.05 0.37 -8.56
C SER A 28 6.01 1.14 -7.71
N GLN A 29 4.76 1.21 -8.18
CA GLN A 29 3.69 1.91 -7.44
C GLN A 29 3.22 1.13 -6.21
N GLY A 30 3.07 -0.20 -6.31
CA GLY A 30 2.65 -1.04 -5.20
C GLY A 30 3.66 -1.01 -4.05
N HIS A 31 4.95 -1.08 -4.37
CA HIS A 31 6.07 -0.92 -3.44
C HIS A 31 5.98 0.41 -2.68
N ALA A 32 5.85 1.52 -3.42
CA ALA A 32 5.85 2.85 -2.82
C ALA A 32 4.60 3.08 -1.96
N HIS A 33 3.42 2.76 -2.50
CA HIS A 33 2.17 2.95 -1.77
C HIS A 33 2.07 2.08 -0.52
N SER A 34 2.48 0.81 -0.58
CA SER A 34 2.35 -0.10 0.56
C SER A 34 3.18 0.38 1.75
N GLN A 35 4.43 0.80 1.50
CA GLN A 35 5.32 1.29 2.56
C GLN A 35 4.86 2.65 3.07
N ASN A 36 4.55 3.60 2.19
CA ASN A 36 4.10 4.93 2.62
C ASN A 36 2.80 4.87 3.44
N LEU A 37 1.84 4.01 3.06
CA LEU A 37 0.61 3.81 3.83
C LEU A 37 0.89 3.15 5.19
N ARG A 38 1.75 2.14 5.24
CA ARG A 38 2.18 1.50 6.50
C ARG A 38 2.84 2.49 7.44
N ASP A 39 3.76 3.30 6.91
CA ASP A 39 4.49 4.32 7.68
C ASP A 39 3.56 5.46 8.12
N SER A 40 2.47 5.69 7.39
CA SER A 40 1.36 6.59 7.77
C SER A 40 0.40 5.97 8.81
N GLY A 41 0.71 4.78 9.33
CA GLY A 41 -0.07 4.09 10.37
C GLY A 41 -1.30 3.35 9.84
N ILE A 42 -1.36 3.05 8.54
CA ILE A 42 -2.44 2.26 7.94
C ILE A 42 -2.05 0.79 7.90
N GLU A 43 -2.99 -0.10 8.24
CA GLU A 43 -2.78 -1.53 8.08
C GLU A 43 -2.82 -1.90 6.59
N VAL A 44 -1.74 -2.49 6.08
CA VAL A 44 -1.60 -2.82 4.66
C VAL A 44 -1.37 -4.32 4.48
N GLY A 45 -2.20 -4.94 3.64
CA GLY A 45 -1.97 -6.27 3.08
C GLY A 45 -1.43 -6.17 1.65
N VAL A 46 -0.49 -7.03 1.29
CA VAL A 46 0.06 -7.11 -0.07
C VAL A 46 -0.31 -8.45 -0.69
N ALA A 47 -0.92 -8.41 -1.87
CA ALA A 47 -1.15 -9.56 -2.71
C ALA A 47 -0.12 -9.58 -3.84
N GLU A 48 0.71 -10.62 -3.90
CA GLU A 48 1.71 -10.78 -4.96
C GLU A 48 1.92 -12.27 -5.26
N LEU A 49 2.23 -12.58 -6.52
CA LEU A 49 2.39 -13.96 -6.97
C LEU A 49 3.66 -14.58 -6.37
N LYS A 50 3.48 -15.68 -5.62
CA LYS A 50 4.58 -16.41 -4.99
C LYS A 50 5.63 -16.86 -6.00
N GLY A 51 6.91 -16.69 -5.63
CA GLY A 51 8.05 -17.08 -6.45
C GLY A 51 8.52 -16.03 -7.45
N THR A 52 7.83 -14.89 -7.55
CA THR A 52 8.29 -13.75 -8.35
C THR A 52 9.35 -12.92 -7.59
N PRO A 53 10.19 -12.14 -8.30
CA PRO A 53 11.11 -11.20 -7.65
C PRO A 53 10.39 -10.19 -6.75
N ASN A 54 9.22 -9.71 -7.15
CA ASN A 54 8.44 -8.74 -6.37
C ASN A 54 7.88 -9.36 -5.08
N TYR A 55 7.54 -10.65 -5.08
CA TYR A 55 7.15 -11.37 -3.87
C TYR A 55 8.28 -11.37 -2.84
N GLN A 56 9.50 -11.69 -3.28
CA GLN A 56 10.68 -11.67 -2.39
C GLN A 56 10.98 -10.25 -1.91
N LEU A 57 10.91 -9.26 -2.82
CA LEU A 57 11.12 -7.87 -2.48
C LEU A 57 10.09 -7.36 -1.45
N ALA A 58 8.83 -7.78 -1.54
CA ALA A 58 7.82 -7.44 -0.54
C ALA A 58 8.14 -8.07 0.83
N MET A 59 8.64 -9.31 0.86
CA MET A 59 9.12 -9.95 2.09
C MET A 59 10.32 -9.23 2.69
N GLU A 60 11.30 -8.82 1.88
CA GLU A 60 12.46 -8.04 2.31
C GLU A 60 12.06 -6.70 2.95
N HIS A 61 10.98 -6.07 2.45
CA HIS A 61 10.41 -4.86 3.05
C HIS A 61 9.47 -5.12 4.23
N GLY A 62 9.43 -6.35 4.74
CA GLY A 62 8.69 -6.72 5.95
C GLY A 62 7.20 -6.97 5.75
N PHE A 63 6.74 -7.17 4.51
CA PHE A 63 5.38 -7.67 4.27
C PHE A 63 5.34 -9.19 4.30
N THR A 64 4.15 -9.76 4.52
CA THR A 64 3.89 -11.19 4.30
C THR A 64 2.92 -11.30 3.12
N PRO A 65 3.41 -11.37 1.87
CA PRO A 65 2.53 -11.30 0.71
C PRO A 65 1.71 -12.57 0.58
N THR A 66 0.43 -12.42 0.28
CA THR A 66 -0.53 -13.52 0.16
C THR A 66 -1.20 -13.54 -1.22
N ASP A 67 -2.20 -14.40 -1.41
CA ASP A 67 -3.04 -14.34 -2.60
C ASP A 67 -4.10 -13.23 -2.49
N ILE A 68 -4.72 -12.88 -3.62
CA ILE A 68 -5.68 -11.78 -3.72
C ILE A 68 -6.87 -11.95 -2.76
N LYS A 69 -7.28 -13.18 -2.43
CA LYS A 69 -8.45 -13.43 -1.57
C LYS A 69 -8.14 -13.18 -0.10
N THR A 70 -6.87 -13.22 0.30
CA THR A 70 -6.45 -13.18 1.71
C THR A 70 -5.66 -11.92 2.07
N ALA A 71 -5.32 -11.08 1.09
CA ALA A 71 -4.59 -9.83 1.30
C ALA A 71 -5.37 -8.84 2.16
#